data_AF-A0A3E0E3C3-F1
#
_entry.id   AF-A0A3E0E3C3-F1
#
_cell.length_a   1.000
_cell.length_b   1.000
_cell.length_c   1.000
_cell.angle_alpha   90.00
_cell.angle_beta   90.00
_cell.angle_gamma   90.00
#
_symmetry.space_group_name_H-M   'P 1'
#
loop_
_entity.id
_entity.type
_entity.pdbx_description
1 polymer ?
#
loop_
_entity_poly.entity_id
_entity_poly.type
_entity_poly.pdbx_seq_one_letter_code
_entity_poly.pdbx_strand_id
1 'polypeptide(L)'
;MNSLSKILSFIILPSVTGLFAIGCKDTSIDLKLEKGRRIVILGNTFAERFQYFNYFEPLLYKNFADLDLTVRNIGWSADEVRLQPWPYNFSTLDGHLTLQKADIIFACFGLKEAFKGSDSLLKFKYRLS
;
A
#
# COMPACT_ATOMS: atom_id res chain seq x y z
N MET A 1 -24.54 49.39 -17.11
CA MET A 1 -23.39 48.60 -16.62
C MET A 1 -23.42 48.69 -15.10
N ASN A 2 -24.18 47.79 -14.46
CA ASN A 2 -24.85 48.09 -13.19
C ASN A 2 -24.03 47.58 -11.98
N SER A 3 -23.95 48.43 -10.96
CA SER A 3 -23.26 48.22 -9.67
C SER A 3 -23.53 46.86 -9.03
N LEU A 4 -24.73 46.30 -9.22
CA LEU A 4 -25.13 44.97 -8.74
C LEU A 4 -24.25 43.81 -9.26
N SER A 5 -23.78 43.88 -10.52
CA SER A 5 -22.96 42.81 -11.12
C SER A 5 -21.54 42.75 -10.53
N LYS A 6 -21.03 43.89 -10.06
CA LYS A 6 -19.71 43.98 -9.41
C LYS A 6 -19.76 43.45 -7.97
N ILE A 7 -20.89 43.62 -7.28
CA ILE A 7 -21.10 43.11 -5.92
C ILE A 7 -21.28 41.58 -5.93
N LEU A 8 -22.00 41.02 -6.91
CA LEU A 8 -22.13 39.57 -7.06
C LEU A 8 -20.78 38.89 -7.39
N SER A 9 -19.92 39.53 -8.19
CA SER A 9 -18.58 39.03 -8.50
C SER A 9 -17.62 39.04 -7.30
N PHE A 10 -17.86 39.89 -6.30
CA PHE A 10 -17.00 40.00 -5.11
C PHE A 10 -17.34 38.98 -4.02
N ILE A 11 -18.56 38.43 -4.01
CA ILE A 11 -19.02 37.46 -3.01
C ILE A 11 -18.72 36.02 -3.44
N ILE A 12 -18.64 35.75 -4.75
CA ILE A 12 -18.37 34.41 -5.28
C ILE A 12 -16.86 34.07 -5.20
N LEU A 13 -15.97 35.07 -5.21
CA LEU A 13 -14.52 34.85 -5.26
C LEU A 13 -13.87 34.34 -3.95
N PRO A 14 -14.28 34.73 -2.72
CA PRO A 14 -13.70 34.16 -1.49
C PRO A 14 -14.36 32.84 -1.05
N SER A 15 -15.53 32.48 -1.60
CA SER A 15 -16.22 31.22 -1.26
C SER A 15 -15.57 29.99 -1.90
N VAL A 16 -14.85 30.15 -3.02
CA VAL A 16 -14.23 29.03 -3.74
C VAL A 16 -12.85 28.69 -3.16
N THR A 17 -12.18 29.63 -2.50
CA THR A 17 -10.85 29.42 -1.90
C THR A 17 -10.88 28.72 -0.53
N GLY A 18 -12.01 28.74 0.18
CA GLY A 18 -12.13 28.13 1.52
C GLY A 18 -12.30 26.59 1.51
N LEU A 19 -12.66 25.99 0.37
CA LEU A 19 -13.03 24.57 0.32
C LEU A 19 -11.85 23.64 -0.04
N PHE A 20 -10.70 24.18 -0.47
CA PHE A 20 -9.58 23.36 -0.95
C PHE A 20 -8.61 22.89 0.14
N ALA A 21 -8.70 23.41 1.37
CA ALA A 21 -7.71 23.15 2.43
C ALA A 21 -8.05 22.00 3.39
N ILE A 22 -9.21 21.35 3.29
CA ILE A 22 -9.69 20.36 4.28
C ILE A 22 -9.28 18.90 3.94
N GLY A 23 -8.57 18.68 2.84
CA GLY A 23 -8.39 17.34 2.27
C GLY A 23 -7.23 16.49 2.80
N CYS A 24 -6.21 17.05 3.45
CA CYS A 24 -5.01 16.28 3.82
C CYS A 24 -5.01 15.92 5.31
N LYS A 25 -5.59 14.76 5.66
CA LYS A 25 -5.24 14.10 6.91
C LYS A 25 -3.87 13.46 6.71
N ASP A 26 -2.80 14.11 7.17
CA ASP A 26 -1.50 13.47 7.32
C ASP A 26 -1.61 12.40 8.40
N THR A 27 -1.95 11.19 7.98
CA THR A 27 -1.83 10.00 8.83
C THR A 27 -0.39 9.55 8.72
N SER A 28 0.47 10.09 9.57
CA SER A 28 1.84 9.61 9.68
C SER A 28 1.83 8.27 10.41
N ILE A 29 2.37 7.25 9.76
CA ILE A 29 2.68 5.97 10.41
C ILE A 29 4.10 6.10 10.95
N ASP A 30 4.25 6.11 12.27
CA ASP A 30 5.56 6.09 12.94
C ASP A 30 6.16 4.69 12.84
N LEU A 31 6.81 4.39 11.71
CA LEU A 31 7.48 3.12 11.48
C LEU A 31 8.87 3.13 12.12
N LYS A 32 8.97 2.60 13.34
CA LYS A 32 10.26 2.44 14.02
C LYS A 32 10.95 1.14 13.60
N LEU A 33 12.07 1.24 12.88
CA LEU A 33 12.90 0.08 12.58
C LEU A 33 13.86 -0.19 13.74
N GLU A 34 13.97 -1.46 14.13
CA GLU A 34 14.87 -1.92 15.18
C GLU A 34 15.83 -2.95 14.61
N LYS A 35 16.94 -3.17 15.32
CA LYS A 35 17.98 -4.09 14.90
C LYS A 35 17.45 -5.53 14.85
N GLY A 36 17.76 -6.26 13.78
CA GLY A 36 17.39 -7.66 13.60
C GLY A 36 15.94 -7.90 13.17
N ARG A 37 15.16 -6.85 12.85
CA ARG A 37 13.77 -7.00 12.40
C ARG A 37 13.69 -7.69 11.03
N ARG A 38 12.62 -8.47 10.88
CA ARG A 38 12.29 -9.21 9.66
C ARG A 38 11.17 -8.52 8.91
N ILE A 39 11.49 -8.10 7.70
CA ILE A 39 10.56 -7.49 6.75
C ILE A 39 10.11 -8.57 5.78
N VAL A 40 8.81 -8.84 5.74
CA VAL A 40 8.19 -9.72 4.74
C VAL A 40 7.41 -8.88 3.74
N ILE A 41 7.68 -9.08 2.45
CA ILE A 41 6.95 -8.48 1.34
C ILE A 41 6.07 -9.57 0.73
N LEU A 42 4.78 -9.29 0.59
CA LEU A 42 3.80 -10.24 0.05
C LEU A 42 2.81 -9.53 -0.87
N GLY A 43 2.08 -10.31 -1.65
CA GLY A 43 1.03 -9.82 -2.53
C GLY A 43 1.21 -10.34 -3.95
N ASN A 44 0.60 -9.62 -4.89
CA ASN A 44 0.54 -10.04 -6.29
C ASN A 44 1.86 -9.79 -7.05
N THR A 45 1.76 -9.81 -8.38
CA THR A 45 2.87 -9.57 -9.31
C THR A 45 3.68 -8.31 -8.96
N PHE A 46 3.09 -7.26 -8.39
CA PHE A 46 3.84 -6.09 -7.94
C PHE A 46 4.92 -6.45 -6.90
N ALA A 47 4.56 -7.21 -5.86
CA ALA A 47 5.52 -7.69 -4.85
C ALA A 47 6.51 -8.68 -5.47
N GLU A 48 6.02 -9.64 -6.27
CA GLU A 48 6.85 -10.64 -6.94
C GLU A 48 7.94 -9.97 -7.81
N ARG A 49 7.63 -8.86 -8.50
CA ARG A 49 8.61 -8.13 -9.32
C ARG A 49 9.80 -7.62 -8.52
N PHE A 50 9.69 -7.37 -7.22
CA PHE A 50 10.84 -6.99 -6.39
C PHE A 50 11.88 -8.13 -6.27
N GLN A 51 11.52 -9.39 -6.54
CA GLN A 51 12.50 -10.48 -6.63
C GLN A 51 13.35 -10.38 -7.90
N TYR A 52 12.77 -9.89 -9.00
CA TYR A 52 13.43 -9.76 -10.30
C TYR A 52 14.17 -8.43 -10.47
N PHE A 53 13.61 -7.35 -9.92
CA PHE A 53 14.13 -5.99 -10.00
C PHE A 53 14.40 -5.43 -8.60
N ASN A 54 15.30 -6.07 -7.87
CA ASN A 54 15.46 -5.88 -6.44
C ASN A 54 16.28 -4.63 -6.08
N TYR A 55 15.77 -3.45 -6.42
CA TYR A 55 16.39 -2.18 -6.00
C TYR A 55 16.04 -1.80 -4.56
N PHE A 56 14.90 -2.29 -4.06
CA PHE A 56 14.36 -1.92 -2.76
C PHE A 56 15.21 -2.45 -1.60
N GLU A 57 15.58 -3.73 -1.61
CA GLU A 57 16.35 -4.35 -0.53
C GLU A 57 17.77 -3.75 -0.40
N PRO A 58 18.56 -3.53 -1.48
CA PRO A 58 19.83 -2.83 -1.39
C PRO A 58 19.70 -1.40 -0.87
N LEU A 59 18.63 -0.68 -1.23
CA LEU A 59 18.38 0.66 -0.69
C LEU A 59 18.05 0.62 0.80
N LEU A 60 17.30 -0.38 1.27
CA LEU A 60 17.08 -0.60 2.70
C LEU A 60 18.40 -0.83 3.42
N TYR A 61 19.25 -1.74 2.93
CA TYR A 61 20.55 -2.01 3.53
C TYR A 61 21.47 -0.79 3.52
N LYS A 62 21.44 0.01 2.45
CA LYS A 62 22.23 1.24 2.36
C LYS A 62 21.80 2.29 3.39
N ASN A 63 20.49 2.49 3.58
CA ASN A 63 19.96 3.52 4.48
C ASN A 63 19.93 3.06 5.95
N PHE A 64 19.93 1.75 6.22
CA PHE A 64 19.80 1.16 7.55
C PHE A 64 20.88 0.10 7.82
N ALA A 65 22.13 0.41 7.48
CA ALA A 65 23.25 -0.55 7.51
C ALA A 65 23.47 -1.18 8.91
N ASP A 66 23.25 -0.41 9.97
CA ASP A 66 23.50 -0.85 11.35
C ASP A 66 22.39 -1.71 11.96
N LEU A 67 21.23 -1.80 11.27
CA LEU A 67 20.04 -2.47 11.79
C LEU A 67 19.98 -3.96 11.46
N ASP A 68 20.90 -4.52 10.66
CA ASP A 68 20.94 -5.96 10.36
C ASP A 68 19.55 -6.53 9.99
N LEU A 69 18.86 -5.84 9.07
CA LEU A 69 17.50 -6.17 8.69
C LEU A 69 17.48 -7.47 7.87
N THR A 70 16.45 -8.29 8.03
CA THR A 70 16.22 -9.45 7.16
C THR A 70 15.04 -9.16 6.24
N VAL A 71 15.25 -9.14 4.93
CA VAL A 71 14.16 -8.98 3.96
C VAL A 71 13.80 -10.34 3.35
N ARG A 72 12.50 -10.64 3.27
CA ARG A 72 11.97 -11.85 2.65
C ARG A 72 10.81 -11.48 1.74
N ASN A 73 10.89 -11.86 0.48
CA ASN A 73 9.83 -11.63 -0.48
C ASN A 73 9.13 -12.95 -0.79
N ILE A 74 7.85 -13.03 -0.44
CA ILE A 74 6.96 -14.17 -0.71
C ILE A 74 5.82 -13.78 -1.66
N GLY A 75 5.97 -12.68 -2.40
CA GLY A 75 5.01 -12.27 -3.42
C GLY A 75 4.85 -13.33 -4.50
N TRP A 76 3.61 -13.55 -4.94
CA TRP A 76 3.27 -14.55 -5.93
C TRP A 76 2.31 -13.97 -6.96
N SER A 77 2.58 -14.24 -8.24
CA SER A 77 1.74 -13.74 -9.32
C SER A 77 0.27 -14.15 -9.16
N ALA A 78 -0.62 -13.19 -9.40
CA ALA A 78 -2.06 -13.35 -9.30
C ALA A 78 -2.64 -13.59 -7.89
N ASP A 79 -1.91 -13.35 -6.80
CA ASP A 79 -2.50 -13.31 -5.46
C ASP A 79 -3.52 -12.16 -5.32
N GLU A 80 -4.58 -12.39 -4.54
CA GLU A 80 -5.51 -11.38 -4.03
C GLU A 80 -5.56 -11.49 -2.50
N VAL A 81 -6.14 -10.50 -1.82
CA VAL A 81 -6.20 -10.44 -0.34
C VAL A 81 -6.67 -11.75 0.32
N ARG A 82 -7.62 -12.48 -0.29
CA ARG A 82 -8.15 -13.76 0.21
C ARG A 82 -8.23 -14.85 -0.86
N LEU A 83 -7.40 -14.76 -1.90
CA LEU A 83 -7.35 -15.76 -2.96
C LEU A 83 -5.92 -15.91 -3.46
N GLN A 84 -5.29 -17.01 -3.07
CA GLN A 84 -3.94 -17.37 -3.49
C GLN A 84 -4.03 -18.61 -4.41
N PRO A 85 -3.84 -18.48 -5.73
CA PRO A 85 -3.88 -19.59 -6.66
C PRO A 85 -2.55 -20.37 -6.66
N TRP A 86 -2.12 -20.80 -5.48
CA TRP A 86 -0.89 -21.55 -5.30
C TRP A 86 -1.07 -23.03 -5.68
N PRO A 87 0.02 -23.76 -5.95
CA PRO A 87 -0.04 -25.19 -6.23
C PRO A 87 -0.78 -25.98 -5.14
N TYR A 88 -1.37 -27.11 -5.52
CA TYR A 88 -2.03 -28.02 -4.59
C TYR A 88 -1.02 -28.52 -3.53
N ASN A 89 -1.48 -28.70 -2.29
CA ASN A 89 -0.66 -29.04 -1.10
C ASN A 89 0.45 -28.03 -0.76
N PHE A 90 0.34 -26.79 -1.21
CA PHE A 90 1.18 -25.70 -0.71
C PHE A 90 0.67 -25.19 0.64
N SER A 91 1.56 -24.62 1.48
CA SER A 91 1.16 -24.08 2.78
C SER A 91 0.28 -22.84 2.62
N THR A 92 -0.48 -22.49 3.66
CA THR A 92 -1.28 -21.27 3.66
C THR A 92 -0.39 -20.03 3.81
N LEU A 93 -0.89 -18.86 3.43
CA LEU A 93 -0.18 -17.60 3.63
C LEU A 93 0.22 -17.41 5.09
N ASP A 94 -0.70 -17.70 6.02
CA ASP A 94 -0.45 -17.63 7.47
C ASP A 94 0.65 -18.61 7.92
N GLY A 95 0.70 -19.80 7.31
CA GLY A 95 1.77 -20.77 7.55
C GLY A 95 3.14 -20.22 7.13
N HIS A 96 3.23 -19.64 5.93
CA HIS A 96 4.45 -18.98 5.47
C HIS A 96 4.85 -17.79 6.36
N LEU A 97 3.90 -16.94 6.75
CA LEU A 97 4.17 -15.79 7.62
C LEU A 97 4.66 -16.22 9.00
N THR A 98 4.06 -17.26 9.58
CA THR A 98 4.47 -17.84 10.86
C THR A 98 5.89 -18.39 10.77
N LEU A 99 6.25 -19.07 9.69
CA LEU A 99 7.61 -19.57 9.46
C LEU A 99 8.63 -18.44 9.30
N GLN A 100 8.27 -17.34 8.63
CA GLN A 100 9.17 -16.20 8.43
C GLN A 100 9.37 -15.36 9.71
N LYS A 101 8.48 -15.46 10.69
CA LYS A 101 8.50 -14.66 11.93
C LYS A 101 8.57 -13.15 11.62
N ALA A 102 7.70 -12.70 10.73
CA ALA A 102 7.71 -11.31 10.24
C ALA A 102 7.45 -10.31 11.38
N ASP A 103 8.30 -9.30 11.51
CA ASP A 103 8.07 -8.15 12.40
C ASP A 103 7.36 -7.01 11.66
N ILE A 104 7.57 -6.93 10.34
CA ILE A 104 6.98 -5.93 9.45
C ILE A 104 6.48 -6.66 8.21
N ILE A 105 5.25 -6.35 7.78
CA ILE A 105 4.66 -6.89 6.57
C ILE A 105 4.36 -5.74 5.60
N PHE A 106 4.96 -5.77 4.42
CA PHE A 106 4.52 -4.97 3.28
C PHE A 106 3.55 -5.82 2.45
N ALA A 107 2.25 -5.46 2.52
CA ALA A 107 1.20 -6.15 1.78
C ALA A 107 0.82 -5.38 0.51
N CYS A 108 1.12 -5.95 -0.65
CA CYS A 108 0.91 -5.32 -1.97
C CYS A 108 -0.29 -5.96 -2.69
N PHE A 109 -1.49 -5.51 -2.36
CA PHE A 109 -2.75 -5.96 -2.99
C PHE A 109 -3.46 -4.82 -3.71
N GLY A 110 -4.44 -5.15 -4.56
CA GLY A 110 -5.27 -4.18 -5.28
C GLY A 110 -5.05 -4.19 -6.79
N LEU A 111 -3.86 -4.55 -7.28
CA LEU A 111 -3.56 -4.56 -8.73
C LEU A 111 -4.46 -5.54 -9.50
N LYS A 112 -4.54 -6.79 -9.03
CA LYS A 112 -5.39 -7.80 -9.66
C LYS A 112 -6.88 -7.47 -9.51
N GLU A 113 -7.26 -6.99 -8.33
CA GLU A 113 -8.62 -6.61 -8.01
C GLU A 113 -9.09 -5.42 -8.86
N ALA A 114 -8.21 -4.48 -9.18
CA ALA A 114 -8.51 -3.32 -10.02
C ALA A 114 -8.87 -3.69 -11.46
N PHE A 115 -8.32 -4.78 -12.02
CA PHE A 115 -8.69 -5.25 -13.37
C PHE A 115 -10.16 -5.68 -13.49
N LYS A 116 -10.86 -5.89 -12.37
CA LYS A 116 -12.30 -6.19 -12.34
C LYS A 116 -13.18 -4.93 -12.45
N GLY A 117 -12.59 -3.74 -12.55
CA GLY A 117 -13.29 -2.47 -12.66
C GLY A 117 -13.80 -1.92 -11.31
N SER A 118 -14.56 -0.84 -11.36
CA SER A 118 -15.09 -0.12 -10.19
C SER A 118 -15.90 -0.99 -9.24
N ASP A 119 -16.61 -1.98 -9.79
CA ASP A 119 -17.53 -2.85 -9.04
C ASP A 119 -16.80 -3.77 -8.06
N SER A 120 -15.48 -3.95 -8.24
CA SER A 120 -14.66 -4.78 -7.36
C SER A 120 -14.31 -4.09 -6.04
N LEU A 121 -14.49 -2.76 -5.95
CA LEU A 121 -14.04 -1.97 -4.80
C LEU A 121 -14.68 -2.42 -3.49
N LEU A 122 -15.99 -2.65 -3.49
CA LEU A 122 -16.71 -3.10 -2.30
C LEU A 122 -16.22 -4.48 -1.85
N LYS A 123 -16.03 -5.40 -2.80
CA LYS A 123 -15.52 -6.75 -2.54
C LYS A 123 -14.08 -6.73 -2.03
N PHE A 124 -13.24 -5.84 -2.56
CA PHE A 124 -11.87 -5.63 -2.10
C PHE A 124 -11.86 -5.14 -0.65
N LYS A 125 -12.61 -4.07 -0.34
CA LYS A 125 -12.73 -3.53 1.02
C LYS A 125 -13.21 -4.57 2.02
N TYR A 126 -14.24 -5.34 1.65
CA TYR A 126 -14.78 -6.42 2.47
C TYR A 126 -13.75 -7.52 2.77
N ARG A 127 -12.88 -7.84 1.80
CA ARG A 127 -11.82 -8.84 1.98
C ARG A 127 -10.63 -8.34 2.79
N LEU A 128 -10.38 -7.03 2.77
CA LEU A 128 -9.28 -6.38 3.47
C LEU A 128 -9.59 -6.13 4.96
N SER A 129 -10.86 -5.98 5.30
CA SER A 129 -11.34 -5.87 6.69
C SER A 129 -11.30 -7.22 7.39
#